data_AF-A0A3C0HJD9-F1
#
_entry.id   AF-A0A3C0HJD9-F1
#
_cell.length_a   1.000
_cell.length_b   1.000
_cell.length_c   1.000
_cell.angle_alpha   90.00
_cell.angle_beta   90.00
_cell.angle_gamma   90.00
#
_symmetry.space_group_name_H-M   'P 1'
#
loop_
_entity.id
_entity.type
_entity.pdbx_description
1 polymer ?
#
loop_
_entity_poly.entity_id
_entity_poly.type
_entity_poly.pdbx_seq_one_letter_code
_entity_poly.pdbx_strand_id
1 'polypeptide(L)'
;MSESPHPDPPDAAARGLVLIPASTHRRERWKNGGGWTREILRSPAAGDWHWRVSVAEVGSDGPFSPFPGCEREIVLLSGQGMGLHFDDGETHALTPPHGRLRFSGERSVTALLVDGPTVDFNLIWRREVIDAQLLHRPIVGSMLFFGEPGVTWVLYVLAGQVRTPAGRLAIGDAAMLDIASGQRLVIEGGGELLLAKLQARVPAT
;
A
#
# COMPACT_ATOMS: atom_id res chain seq x y z
N MET A 1 -6.67 25.91 22.56
CA MET A 1 -6.53 24.44 22.45
C MET A 1 -5.20 24.20 21.79
N SER A 2 -4.27 23.56 22.49
CA SER A 2 -2.88 23.39 22.04
C SER A 2 -2.82 22.31 20.97
N GLU A 3 -2.44 22.66 19.75
CA GLU A 3 -2.03 21.67 18.75
C GLU A 3 -0.77 20.97 19.27
N SER A 4 -0.84 19.64 19.38
CA SER A 4 0.32 18.83 19.69
C SER A 4 1.20 18.73 18.44
N PRO A 5 2.53 18.84 18.56
CA PRO A 5 3.43 18.75 17.41
C PRO A 5 3.29 17.37 16.77
N HIS A 6 3.00 17.34 15.47
CA HIS A 6 2.99 16.13 14.67
C HIS A 6 4.42 15.61 14.51
N PRO A 7 4.65 14.28 14.58
CA PRO A 7 5.91 13.72 14.12
C PRO A 7 6.02 13.93 12.61
N ASP A 8 7.14 14.47 12.15
CA ASP A 8 7.45 14.58 10.73
C ASP A 8 7.42 13.19 10.08
N PRO A 9 6.93 13.07 8.83
CA PRO A 9 7.07 11.82 8.11
C PRO A 9 8.56 11.44 8.03
N PRO A 10 8.91 10.16 8.20
CA PRO A 10 10.30 9.73 8.17
C PRO A 10 10.96 10.19 6.88
N ASP A 11 12.12 10.84 7.02
CA ASP A 11 12.93 11.32 5.91
C ASP A 11 13.26 10.12 4.98
N ALA A 12 12.84 10.23 3.72
CA ALA A 12 13.03 9.20 2.69
C ALA A 12 14.51 8.96 2.34
N ALA A 13 15.45 9.71 2.94
CA ALA A 13 16.88 9.50 2.85
C ALA A 13 17.44 8.49 3.87
N ALA A 14 16.67 8.07 4.88
CA ALA A 14 17.12 7.07 5.85
C ALA A 14 17.05 5.67 5.25
N ARG A 15 18.14 5.23 4.61
CA ARG A 15 18.34 3.80 4.28
C ARG A 15 18.15 2.96 5.54
N GLY A 16 17.32 1.92 5.46
CA GLY A 16 17.11 1.00 6.58
C GLY A 16 15.67 0.54 6.76
N LEU A 17 15.37 0.12 7.98
CA LEU A 17 14.06 -0.36 8.42
C LEU A 17 13.33 0.77 9.14
N VAL A 18 12.17 1.16 8.62
CA VAL A 18 11.32 2.20 9.22
C VAL A 18 9.95 1.59 9.53
N LEU A 19 9.53 1.69 10.80
CA LEU A 19 8.20 1.25 11.23
C LEU A 19 7.19 2.38 11.09
N ILE A 20 5.98 2.03 10.64
CA ILE A 20 4.91 2.96 10.34
C ILE A 20 3.66 2.44 11.06
N PRO A 21 3.44 2.87 12.31
CA PRO A 21 2.28 2.45 13.08
C PRO A 21 0.97 2.93 12.42
N ALA A 22 -0.08 2.14 12.49
CA ALA A 22 -1.39 2.48 11.93
C ALA A 22 -1.95 3.80 12.47
N SER A 23 -1.57 4.16 13.71
CA SER A 23 -1.96 5.39 14.37
C SER A 23 -1.33 6.65 13.77
N THR A 24 -0.24 6.53 13.00
CA THR A 24 0.41 7.68 12.35
C THR A 24 -0.10 7.93 10.94
N HIS A 25 -0.97 7.06 10.40
CA HIS A 25 -1.51 7.24 9.06
C HIS A 25 -2.40 8.47 8.99
N ARG A 26 -2.04 9.41 8.11
CA ARG A 26 -2.84 10.62 7.90
C ARG A 26 -4.11 10.27 7.15
N ARG A 27 -5.25 10.51 7.80
CA ARG A 27 -6.59 10.25 7.26
C ARG A 27 -7.15 11.50 6.59
N GLU A 28 -7.43 11.42 5.31
CA GLU A 28 -7.96 12.52 4.49
C GLU A 28 -9.31 12.16 3.89
N ARG A 29 -10.25 13.11 3.94
CA ARG A 29 -11.57 12.94 3.33
C ARG A 29 -11.47 13.14 1.82
N TRP A 30 -12.12 12.28 1.05
CA TRP A 30 -12.24 12.51 -0.39
C TRP A 30 -13.10 13.74 -0.69
N LYS A 31 -12.75 14.46 -1.75
CA LYS A 31 -13.45 15.69 -2.18
C LYS A 31 -14.95 15.44 -2.45
N ASN A 32 -15.30 14.26 -2.96
CA ASN A 32 -16.68 13.88 -3.28
C ASN A 32 -17.47 13.39 -2.06
N GLY A 33 -16.86 13.27 -0.88
CA GLY A 33 -17.53 12.70 0.28
C GLY A 33 -17.81 11.19 0.18
N GLY A 34 -17.25 10.46 -0.78
CA GLY A 34 -17.49 9.02 -0.94
C GLY A 34 -16.67 8.12 -0.02
N GLY A 35 -15.58 8.63 0.54
CA GLY A 35 -14.69 7.82 1.37
C GLY A 35 -13.54 8.58 2.04
N TRP A 36 -12.59 7.82 2.58
CA TRP A 36 -11.39 8.33 3.21
C TRP A 36 -10.16 7.62 2.67
N THR A 37 -9.03 8.31 2.63
CA THR A 37 -7.72 7.69 2.39
C THR A 37 -6.86 7.86 3.62
N ARG A 38 -6.23 6.79 4.07
CA ARG A 38 -5.13 6.78 5.03
C ARG A 38 -3.85 6.54 4.25
N GLU A 39 -3.07 7.59 4.02
CA GLU A 39 -1.75 7.43 3.40
C GLU A 39 -0.82 6.73 4.41
N ILE A 40 -0.21 5.61 3.97
CA ILE A 40 0.76 4.86 4.77
C ILE A 40 2.15 5.42 4.50
N LEU A 41 2.52 5.44 3.22
CA LEU A 41 3.84 5.83 2.77
C LEU A 41 3.82 6.18 1.28
N ARG A 42 4.71 7.07 0.87
CA ARG A 42 5.04 7.33 -0.52
C ARG A 42 6.50 7.69 -0.67
N SER A 43 7.06 7.54 -1.86
CA SER A 43 8.42 7.97 -2.15
C SER A 43 8.54 8.66 -3.52
N PRO A 44 9.22 9.82 -3.60
CA PRO A 44 9.67 10.64 -2.48
C PRO A 44 8.52 11.13 -1.59
N ALA A 45 8.81 11.42 -0.31
CA ALA A 45 7.80 11.87 0.67
C ALA A 45 7.20 13.25 0.31
N ALA A 46 8.02 14.14 -0.25
CA ALA A 46 7.62 15.44 -0.75
C ALA A 46 7.79 15.54 -2.27
N GLY A 47 6.91 16.30 -2.92
CA GLY A 47 6.89 16.46 -4.37
C GLY A 47 6.20 15.30 -5.10
N ASP A 48 6.62 15.07 -6.33
CA ASP A 48 6.05 14.03 -7.20
C ASP A 48 6.55 12.64 -6.78
N TRP A 49 5.66 11.86 -6.19
CA TRP A 49 5.96 10.49 -5.81
C TRP A 49 6.04 9.55 -7.03
N HIS A 50 6.88 8.53 -6.92
CA HIS A 50 7.02 7.40 -7.85
C HIS A 50 6.13 6.24 -7.47
N TRP A 51 5.89 6.04 -6.18
CA TRP A 51 4.92 5.08 -5.68
C TRP A 51 4.28 5.58 -4.39
N ARG A 52 3.07 5.07 -4.10
CA ARG A 52 2.30 5.38 -2.91
C ARG A 52 1.54 4.13 -2.44
N VAL A 53 1.60 3.89 -1.14
CA VAL A 53 0.84 2.86 -0.43
C VAL A 53 -0.16 3.55 0.50
N SER A 54 -1.40 3.10 0.47
CA SER A 54 -2.48 3.67 1.26
C SER A 54 -3.55 2.64 1.59
N VAL A 55 -4.37 2.95 2.58
CA VAL A 55 -5.63 2.25 2.84
C VAL A 55 -6.79 3.18 2.52
N ALA A 56 -7.72 2.73 1.69
CA ALA A 56 -8.93 3.44 1.31
C ALA A 56 -10.13 2.89 2.09
N GLU A 57 -10.94 3.76 2.68
CA GLU A 57 -12.26 3.43 3.23
C GLU A 57 -13.31 3.92 2.23
N VAL A 58 -13.97 3.01 1.52
CA VAL A 58 -14.99 3.33 0.52
C VAL A 58 -16.36 3.26 1.19
N GLY A 59 -16.97 4.42 1.42
CA GLY A 59 -18.22 4.55 2.16
C GLY A 59 -19.49 4.53 1.30
N SER A 60 -19.35 4.84 0.00
CA SER A 60 -20.42 4.82 -0.97
C SER A 60 -19.89 4.53 -2.36
N ASP A 61 -20.78 4.12 -3.24
CA ASP A 61 -20.51 4.00 -4.67
C ASP A 61 -19.94 5.30 -5.23
N GLY A 62 -19.10 5.17 -6.24
CA GLY A 62 -18.60 6.33 -6.96
C GLY A 62 -17.35 6.11 -7.78
N PRO A 63 -16.96 7.13 -8.56
CA PRO A 63 -15.78 7.06 -9.40
C PRO A 63 -14.51 7.09 -8.57
N PHE A 64 -13.51 6.33 -9.00
CA PHE A 64 -12.15 6.52 -8.51
C PHE A 64 -11.48 7.70 -9.20
N SER A 65 -10.53 8.33 -8.50
CA SER A 65 -9.68 9.34 -9.12
C SER A 65 -8.73 8.69 -10.14
N PRO A 66 -8.52 9.32 -11.31
CA PRO A 66 -7.54 8.86 -12.27
C PRO A 66 -6.12 9.19 -11.81
N PHE A 67 -5.18 8.32 -12.16
CA PHE A 67 -3.74 8.47 -11.96
C PHE A 67 -3.02 8.19 -13.28
N PRO A 68 -2.95 9.17 -14.21
CA PRO A 68 -2.32 8.97 -15.51
C PRO A 68 -0.86 8.52 -15.40
N GLY A 69 -0.46 7.55 -16.24
CA GLY A 69 0.90 7.00 -16.27
C GLY A 69 1.25 6.13 -15.05
N CYS A 70 0.28 5.80 -14.21
CA CYS A 70 0.47 4.91 -13.07
C CYS A 70 -0.22 3.57 -13.28
N GLU A 71 0.32 2.51 -12.70
CA GLU A 71 -0.43 1.30 -12.41
C GLU A 71 -1.00 1.36 -11.00
N ARG A 72 -2.12 0.66 -10.78
CA ARG A 72 -2.78 0.53 -9.49
C ARG A 72 -3.03 -0.95 -9.21
N GLU A 73 -2.76 -1.37 -7.99
CA GLU A 73 -3.19 -2.67 -7.48
C GLU A 73 -3.91 -2.47 -6.16
N ILE A 74 -5.17 -2.91 -6.13
CA ILE A 74 -6.03 -2.82 -4.95
C ILE A 74 -6.28 -4.22 -4.38
N VAL A 75 -6.42 -4.30 -3.06
CA VAL A 75 -6.75 -5.54 -2.34
C VAL A 75 -7.81 -5.23 -1.32
N LEU A 76 -8.96 -5.90 -1.39
CA LEU A 76 -10.04 -5.79 -0.41
C LEU A 76 -9.58 -6.34 0.95
N LEU A 77 -9.50 -5.48 1.96
CA LEU A 77 -9.12 -5.85 3.33
C LEU A 77 -10.33 -6.24 4.17
N SER A 78 -11.46 -5.54 4.00
CA SER A 78 -12.71 -5.83 4.71
C SER A 78 -13.93 -5.29 3.98
N GLY A 79 -15.10 -5.81 4.33
CA GLY A 79 -16.38 -5.51 3.68
C GLY A 79 -16.88 -6.67 2.81
N GLN A 80 -18.11 -6.57 2.31
CA GLN A 80 -18.76 -7.63 1.53
C GLN A 80 -18.36 -7.65 0.04
N GLY A 81 -17.47 -6.75 -0.35
CA GLY A 81 -16.92 -6.67 -1.69
C GLY A 81 -17.38 -5.44 -2.47
N MET A 82 -16.76 -5.26 -3.63
CA MET A 82 -17.11 -4.21 -4.59
C MET A 82 -16.98 -4.69 -6.03
N GLY A 83 -17.88 -4.24 -6.89
CA GLY A 83 -17.74 -4.31 -8.33
C GLY A 83 -16.98 -3.08 -8.84
N LEU A 84 -15.97 -3.31 -9.67
CA LEU A 84 -15.28 -2.27 -10.42
C LEU A 84 -15.74 -2.29 -11.86
N HIS A 85 -16.39 -1.21 -12.27
CA HIS A 85 -16.97 -1.05 -13.62
C HIS A 85 -16.14 -0.03 -14.39
N PHE A 86 -15.58 -0.46 -15.51
CA PHE A 86 -14.77 0.36 -16.39
C PHE A 86 -15.60 0.89 -17.56
N ASP A 87 -15.27 2.09 -18.05
CA ASP A 87 -16.01 2.73 -19.16
C ASP A 87 -15.91 1.95 -20.49
N ASP A 88 -14.91 1.08 -20.64
CA ASP A 88 -14.77 0.16 -21.76
C ASP A 88 -15.65 -1.10 -21.66
N GLY A 89 -16.48 -1.18 -20.61
CA GLY A 89 -17.44 -2.26 -20.37
C GLY A 89 -16.87 -3.42 -19.56
N GLU A 90 -15.58 -3.43 -19.25
CA GLU A 90 -15.00 -4.44 -18.36
C GLU A 90 -15.55 -4.30 -16.94
N THR A 91 -15.82 -5.42 -16.27
CA THR A 91 -16.26 -5.43 -14.88
C THR A 91 -15.51 -6.49 -14.11
N HIS A 92 -15.05 -6.13 -12.91
CA HIS A 92 -14.33 -7.02 -12.00
C HIS A 92 -14.95 -6.99 -10.61
N ALA A 93 -15.17 -8.16 -10.01
CA ALA A 93 -15.63 -8.24 -8.63
C ALA A 93 -14.44 -8.47 -7.69
N LEU A 94 -14.29 -7.61 -6.69
CA LEU A 94 -13.43 -7.86 -5.54
C LEU A 94 -14.25 -8.53 -4.46
N THR A 95 -14.08 -9.84 -4.29
CA THR A 95 -14.81 -10.62 -3.29
C THR A 95 -13.96 -10.83 -2.03
N PRO A 96 -14.55 -10.82 -0.84
CA PRO A 96 -13.82 -11.16 0.37
C PRO A 96 -13.46 -12.65 0.43
N PRO A 97 -12.35 -13.01 1.12
CA PRO A 97 -11.30 -12.11 1.58
C PRO A 97 -10.27 -11.83 0.48
N HIS A 98 -9.64 -10.64 0.51
CA HIS A 98 -8.46 -10.30 -0.29
C HIS A 98 -8.61 -10.36 -1.83
N GLY A 99 -9.85 -10.26 -2.34
CA GLY A 99 -10.09 -10.00 -3.76
C GLY A 99 -9.26 -8.81 -4.22
N ARG A 100 -8.58 -8.96 -5.36
CA ARG A 100 -7.62 -7.97 -5.84
C ARG A 100 -7.78 -7.70 -7.33
N LEU A 101 -7.37 -6.52 -7.76
CA LEU A 101 -7.26 -6.18 -9.16
C LEU A 101 -6.08 -5.25 -9.40
N ARG A 102 -5.32 -5.55 -10.46
CA ARG A 102 -4.33 -4.64 -11.03
C ARG A 102 -4.88 -4.03 -12.30
N PHE A 103 -4.78 -2.70 -12.44
CA PHE A 103 -5.26 -1.98 -13.60
C PHE A 103 -4.52 -0.64 -13.79
N SER A 104 -4.54 -0.15 -15.01
CA SER A 104 -3.95 1.13 -15.39
C SER A 104 -4.70 2.29 -14.75
N GLY A 105 -3.98 3.20 -14.10
CA GLY A 105 -4.53 4.27 -13.27
C GLY A 105 -5.28 5.35 -14.04
N GLU A 106 -5.02 5.51 -15.33
CA GLU A 106 -5.77 6.39 -16.24
C GLU A 106 -7.17 5.89 -16.58
N ARG A 107 -7.47 4.60 -16.34
CA ARG A 107 -8.79 4.05 -16.69
C ARG A 107 -9.85 4.65 -15.78
N SER A 108 -10.92 5.18 -16.38
CA SER A 108 -12.14 5.52 -15.67
C SER A 108 -12.75 4.27 -15.08
N VAL A 109 -12.91 4.27 -13.75
CA VAL A 109 -13.52 3.15 -13.03
C VAL A 109 -14.47 3.69 -11.97
N THR A 110 -15.65 3.07 -11.89
CA THR A 110 -16.65 3.31 -10.86
C THR A 110 -16.73 2.09 -9.95
N ALA A 111 -16.59 2.30 -8.65
CA ALA A 111 -16.78 1.27 -7.65
C ALA A 111 -18.25 1.23 -7.21
N LEU A 112 -18.85 0.05 -7.23
CA LEU A 112 -20.17 -0.25 -6.71
C LEU A 112 -20.05 -1.22 -5.55
N LEU A 113 -20.50 -0.83 -4.36
CA LEU A 113 -20.41 -1.63 -3.15
C LEU A 113 -21.45 -2.74 -3.18
N VAL A 114 -21.05 -3.96 -2.78
CA VAL A 114 -21.96 -5.12 -2.75
C VAL A 114 -22.95 -4.98 -1.59
N ASP A 115 -22.43 -4.82 -0.37
CA ASP A 115 -23.23 -4.64 0.83
C ASP A 115 -22.41 -3.87 1.89
N GLY A 116 -22.61 -2.55 1.90
CA GLY A 116 -21.98 -1.65 2.85
C GLY A 116 -20.53 -1.25 2.51
N PRO A 117 -19.88 -0.48 3.41
CA PRO A 117 -18.56 0.08 3.17
C PRO A 117 -17.47 -0.99 3.09
N THR A 118 -16.43 -0.70 2.31
CA THR A 118 -15.23 -1.53 2.22
C THR A 118 -13.99 -0.79 2.71
N VAL A 119 -12.97 -1.57 3.04
CA VAL A 119 -11.62 -1.06 3.29
C VAL A 119 -10.66 -1.80 2.38
N ASP A 120 -9.83 -1.06 1.65
CA ASP A 120 -8.94 -1.62 0.64
C ASP A 120 -7.50 -1.14 0.85
N PHE A 121 -6.53 -2.03 0.65
CA PHE A 121 -5.14 -1.67 0.45
C PHE A 121 -4.98 -1.21 -1.00
N ASN A 122 -4.25 -0.12 -1.22
CA ASN A 122 -4.06 0.47 -2.54
C ASN A 122 -2.59 0.82 -2.73
N LEU A 123 -1.95 0.13 -3.68
CA LEU A 123 -0.62 0.42 -4.17
C LEU A 123 -0.75 1.09 -5.54
N ILE A 124 -0.13 2.28 -5.67
CA ILE A 124 -0.08 3.03 -6.92
C ILE A 124 1.39 3.30 -7.25
N TRP A 125 1.82 3.11 -8.49
CA TRP A 125 3.19 3.41 -8.90
C TRP A 125 3.27 3.90 -10.34
N ARG A 126 4.25 4.76 -10.62
CA ARG A 126 4.57 5.24 -11.97
C ARG A 126 5.22 4.11 -12.76
N ARG A 127 4.55 3.64 -13.81
CA ARG A 127 4.92 2.43 -14.55
C ARG A 127 6.27 2.53 -15.26
N GLU A 128 6.69 3.74 -15.61
CA GLU A 128 7.93 4.01 -16.33
C GLU A 128 9.17 3.95 -15.44
N VAL A 129 9.02 4.20 -14.14
CA VAL A 129 10.17 4.33 -13.22
C VAL A 129 10.17 3.28 -12.12
N ILE A 130 9.04 2.59 -11.86
CA ILE A 130 8.93 1.52 -10.87
C ILE A 130 8.41 0.25 -11.53
N ASP A 131 9.03 -0.88 -11.21
CA ASP A 131 8.43 -2.20 -11.35
C ASP A 131 7.97 -2.69 -9.97
N ALA A 132 6.71 -3.11 -9.86
CA ALA A 132 6.09 -3.44 -8.58
C ALA A 132 5.46 -4.83 -8.58
N GLN A 133 5.74 -5.58 -7.52
CA GLN A 133 5.13 -6.87 -7.24
C GLN A 133 4.47 -6.84 -5.86
N LEU A 134 3.18 -7.17 -5.79
CA LEU A 134 2.44 -7.27 -4.54
C LEU A 134 2.20 -8.74 -4.18
N LEU A 135 2.88 -9.20 -3.13
CA LEU A 135 2.79 -10.57 -2.64
C LEU A 135 1.88 -10.62 -1.42
N HIS A 136 0.92 -11.54 -1.41
CA HIS A 136 0.22 -11.91 -0.18
C HIS A 136 0.88 -13.17 0.37
N ARG A 137 1.49 -13.07 1.56
CA ARG A 137 2.29 -14.14 2.15
C ARG A 137 1.92 -14.38 3.61
N PRO A 138 1.77 -15.65 4.03
CA PRO A 138 1.78 -15.98 5.44
C PRO A 138 3.18 -15.78 6.02
N ILE A 139 3.26 -15.46 7.30
CA ILE A 139 4.48 -15.53 8.09
C ILE A 139 4.27 -16.53 9.24
N VAL A 140 5.16 -17.52 9.33
CA VAL A 140 5.17 -18.53 10.39
C VAL A 140 6.61 -18.70 10.84
N GLY A 141 6.97 -18.06 11.94
CA GLY A 141 8.37 -17.97 12.37
C GLY A 141 9.10 -16.89 11.57
N SER A 142 10.25 -17.23 10.99
CA SER A 142 11.16 -16.25 10.38
C SER A 142 10.91 -16.06 8.87
N MET A 143 11.04 -14.82 8.41
CA MET A 143 11.10 -14.46 7.00
C MET A 143 12.35 -13.61 6.75
N LEU A 144 13.04 -13.90 5.64
CA LEU A 144 14.32 -13.28 5.29
C LEU A 144 14.16 -12.40 4.04
N PHE A 145 14.69 -11.18 4.13
CA PHE A 145 14.81 -10.25 3.01
C PHE A 145 16.28 -10.02 2.70
N PHE A 146 16.60 -9.91 1.42
CA PHE A 146 17.94 -9.58 0.93
C PHE A 146 17.96 -8.18 0.33
N GLY A 147 19.04 -7.45 0.57
CA GLY A 147 19.28 -6.17 -0.09
C GLY A 147 19.62 -6.37 -1.55
N GLU A 148 18.81 -5.77 -2.41
CA GLU A 148 18.97 -5.74 -3.86
C GLU A 148 19.08 -4.27 -4.31
N PRO A 149 20.01 -3.93 -5.22
CA PRO A 149 20.14 -2.55 -5.70
C PRO A 149 18.82 -1.99 -6.27
N GLY A 150 18.36 -0.87 -5.71
CA GLY A 150 17.16 -0.18 -6.17
C GLY A 150 15.84 -0.84 -5.75
N VAL A 151 15.88 -1.84 -4.87
CA VAL A 151 14.67 -2.46 -4.30
C VAL A 151 14.34 -1.84 -2.95
N THR A 152 13.11 -1.39 -2.82
CA THR A 152 12.47 -1.10 -1.53
C THR A 152 11.34 -2.10 -1.30
N TRP A 153 11.25 -2.63 -0.09
CA TRP A 153 10.08 -3.39 0.34
C TRP A 153 9.16 -2.54 1.19
N VAL A 154 7.85 -2.66 0.97
CA VAL A 154 6.85 -2.20 1.93
C VAL A 154 6.08 -3.42 2.43
N LEU A 155 6.11 -3.62 3.74
CA LEU A 155 5.33 -4.65 4.43
C LEU A 155 4.10 -4.00 5.05
N TYR A 156 2.94 -4.65 4.95
CA TYR A 156 1.71 -4.29 5.65
C TYR A 156 1.15 -5.53 6.35
N VAL A 157 0.85 -5.41 7.64
CA VAL A 157 0.34 -6.53 8.45
C VAL A 157 -1.18 -6.65 8.28
N LEU A 158 -1.62 -7.71 7.59
CA LEU A 158 -3.04 -8.02 7.42
C LEU A 158 -3.63 -8.68 8.67
N ALA A 159 -2.88 -9.63 9.24
CA ALA A 159 -3.31 -10.40 10.40
C ALA A 159 -2.12 -10.76 11.28
N GLY A 160 -2.36 -10.90 12.59
CA GLY A 160 -1.36 -11.31 13.55
C GLY A 160 -0.34 -10.21 13.88
N GLN A 161 0.94 -10.58 14.01
CA GLN A 161 1.99 -9.67 14.45
C GLN A 161 3.37 -10.06 13.90
N VAL A 162 4.21 -9.05 13.71
CA VAL A 162 5.59 -9.19 13.25
C VAL A 162 6.53 -8.49 14.21
N ARG A 163 7.66 -9.11 14.52
CA ARG A 163 8.81 -8.51 15.18
C ARG A 163 9.89 -8.27 14.14
N THR A 164 10.45 -7.09 14.20
CA THR A 164 11.58 -6.63 13.39
C THR A 164 12.68 -6.16 14.34
N PRO A 165 13.93 -5.96 13.86
CA PRO A 165 14.98 -5.35 14.67
C PRO A 165 14.64 -3.96 15.23
N ALA A 166 13.76 -3.21 14.58
CA ALA A 166 13.34 -1.88 15.01
C ALA A 166 12.13 -1.89 15.97
N GLY A 167 11.45 -3.03 16.13
CA GLY A 167 10.25 -3.12 16.98
C GLY A 167 9.18 -4.06 16.45
N ARG A 168 8.01 -4.03 17.10
CA ARG A 168 6.85 -4.87 16.76
C ARG A 168 5.86 -4.10 15.90
N LEU A 169 5.25 -4.82 14.97
CA LEU A 169 4.14 -4.40 14.12
C LEU A 169 2.94 -5.29 14.41
N ALA A 170 1.77 -4.68 14.55
CA ALA A 170 0.47 -5.33 14.68
C ALA A 170 -0.37 -5.08 13.41
N ILE A 171 -1.59 -5.63 13.39
CA ILE A 171 -2.54 -5.46 12.29
C ILE A 171 -2.71 -3.98 11.93
N GLY A 172 -2.59 -3.68 10.64
CA GLY A 172 -2.71 -2.33 10.11
C GLY A 172 -1.41 -1.53 10.13
N ASP A 173 -0.38 -1.96 10.86
CA ASP A 173 0.94 -1.34 10.80
C ASP A 173 1.66 -1.74 9.51
N ALA A 174 2.59 -0.87 9.11
CA ALA A 174 3.47 -1.10 7.98
C ALA A 174 4.94 -0.90 8.34
N ALA A 175 5.82 -1.36 7.45
CA ALA A 175 7.23 -1.00 7.51
C ALA A 175 7.82 -0.84 6.11
N MET A 176 8.74 0.11 5.98
CA MET A 176 9.62 0.22 4.81
C MET A 176 10.93 -0.49 5.11
N LEU A 177 11.39 -1.32 4.18
CA LEU A 177 12.67 -2.01 4.24
C LEU A 177 13.49 -1.57 3.02
N ASP A 178 14.44 -0.68 3.22
CA ASP A 178 15.49 -0.34 2.26
C ASP A 178 16.80 -0.98 2.75
N ILE A 179 17.08 -2.18 2.25
CA ILE A 179 18.17 -3.03 2.72
C ILE A 179 19.36 -2.85 1.78
N ALA A 180 20.51 -2.45 2.34
CA ALA A 180 21.71 -2.26 1.54
C ALA A 180 22.14 -3.55 0.83
N SER A 181 22.64 -3.42 -0.41
CA SER A 181 23.12 -4.55 -1.21
C SER A 181 24.13 -5.41 -0.43
N GLY A 182 23.94 -6.73 -0.44
CA GLY A 182 24.76 -7.68 0.32
C GLY A 182 24.40 -7.82 1.81
N GLN A 183 23.45 -7.03 2.32
CA GLN A 183 22.88 -7.21 3.65
C GLN A 183 21.60 -8.03 3.62
N ARG A 184 21.18 -8.49 4.80
CA ARG A 184 19.94 -9.23 5.00
C ARG A 184 19.19 -8.71 6.21
N LEU A 185 17.87 -8.78 6.15
CA LEU A 185 16.99 -8.46 7.27
C LEU A 185 16.12 -9.67 7.59
N VAL A 186 16.08 -10.06 8.86
CA VAL A 186 15.16 -11.08 9.35
C VAL A 186 14.02 -10.41 10.09
N ILE A 187 12.80 -10.82 9.79
CA ILE A 187 11.62 -10.55 10.60
C ILE A 187 11.08 -11.87 11.13
N GLU A 188 10.35 -11.82 12.24
CA GLU A 188 9.71 -12.99 12.83
C GLU A 188 8.25 -12.70 13.12
N GLY A 189 7.36 -13.66 12.92
CA GLY A 189 5.95 -13.41 13.21
C GLY A 189 5.06 -14.62 13.03
N GLY A 190 3.78 -14.35 13.21
CA GLY A 190 2.68 -15.26 12.95
C GLY A 190 1.54 -14.45 12.36
N GLY A 191 1.03 -14.81 11.18
CA GLY A 191 -0.10 -14.14 10.55
C GLY A 191 0.05 -14.00 9.04
N GLU A 192 -0.48 -12.91 8.49
CA GLU A 192 -0.55 -12.65 7.05
C GLU A 192 -0.05 -11.24 6.71
N LEU A 193 0.67 -11.13 5.60
CA LEU A 193 1.33 -9.90 5.16
C LEU A 193 1.00 -9.61 3.70
N LEU A 194 0.81 -8.33 3.37
CA LEU A 194 1.06 -7.82 2.03
C LEU A 194 2.50 -7.31 1.96
N LEU A 195 3.24 -7.74 0.96
CA LEU A 195 4.62 -7.32 0.68
C LEU A 195 4.66 -6.71 -0.71
N ALA A 196 4.87 -5.41 -0.79
CA ALA A 196 5.17 -4.73 -2.05
C ALA A 196 6.69 -4.70 -2.27
N LYS A 197 7.17 -5.43 -3.28
CA LYS A 197 8.53 -5.26 -3.81
C LYS A 197 8.49 -4.14 -4.84
N LEU A 198 9.26 -3.09 -4.62
CA LEU A 198 9.31 -1.89 -5.47
C LEU A 198 10.73 -1.75 -6.01
N GLN A 199 10.92 -2.07 -7.28
CA GLN A 199 12.19 -1.97 -7.97
C GLN A 199 12.23 -0.69 -8.80
N ALA A 200 13.22 0.18 -8.57
CA ALA A 200 13.50 1.27 -9.48
C ALA A 200 13.94 0.69 -10.84
N ARG A 201 13.28 1.14 -11.91
CA ARG A 201 13.67 0.81 -13.28
C ARG A 201 14.94 1.59 -13.61
N VAL A 202 15.90 0.90 -14.21
CA VAL A 202 17.03 1.58 -14.85
C VAL A 202 16.48 2.22 -16.12
N PRO A 203 16.71 3.53 -16.38
CA PRO A 203 16.33 4.15 -17.64
C PRO A 203 16.88 3.31 -18.80
N ALA A 204 16.06 3.04 -19.81
CA ALA A 204 16.57 2.49 -21.05
C ALA A 204 17.53 3.54 -21.64
N THR A 205 18.81 3.18 -21.76
CA THR A 205 19.85 3.99 -22.42
C THR A 205 19.53 4.23 -23.89
#